data_AF-N0E4L7-F1
#
_entry.id   AF-N0E4L7-F1
#
_cell.length_a   1.000
_cell.length_b   1.000
_cell.length_c   1.000
_cell.angle_alpha   90.00
_cell.angle_beta   90.00
_cell.angle_gamma   90.00
#
_symmetry.space_group_name_H-M   'P 1'
#
loop_
_entity.id
_entity.type
_entity.pdbx_description
1 polymer ?
#
loop_
_entity_poly.entity_id
_entity_poly.type
_entity_poly.pdbx_seq_one_letter_code
_entity_poly.pdbx_strand_id
1 'polypeptide(L)'
;MDEDFRTHLEHVSAARAELGDSMRALQDALALPLGLPVWGRRVRAALTELAHDLREHVELTESPGGLYADIGATAPRLASGVDAQLADHVFFVDEVERLLQERDDGIPRAGLGQHREELTALLWRGGGPPAWVGPDLRGL
;
A
#
# COMPACT_ATOMS: atom_id res chain seq x y z
N MET A 1 -24.57 8.88 -16.34
CA MET A 1 -23.31 8.78 -15.59
C MET A 1 -22.69 10.15 -15.68
N ASP A 2 -22.78 10.89 -14.59
CA ASP A 2 -22.51 12.32 -14.56
C ASP A 2 -21.00 12.61 -14.70
N GLU A 3 -20.67 13.80 -15.19
CA GLU A 3 -19.28 14.22 -15.45
C GLU A 3 -18.43 14.26 -14.17
N ASP A 4 -19.04 14.66 -13.05
CA ASP A 4 -18.41 14.66 -11.73
C ASP A 4 -18.02 13.23 -11.29
N PHE A 5 -18.90 12.24 -11.51
CA PHE A 5 -18.62 10.85 -11.17
C PHE A 5 -17.49 10.26 -12.02
N ARG A 6 -17.40 10.65 -13.30
CA ARG A 6 -16.31 10.20 -14.18
C ARG A 6 -14.97 10.77 -13.73
N THR A 7 -14.93 12.06 -13.41
CA THR A 7 -13.74 12.75 -12.87
C THR A 7 -13.30 12.10 -11.56
N HIS A 8 -14.25 11.76 -10.67
CA HIS A 8 -13.94 11.04 -9.43
C HIS A 8 -13.30 9.67 -9.69
N LEU A 9 -13.82 8.89 -10.65
CA LEU A 9 -13.23 7.61 -11.02
C LEU A 9 -11.82 7.75 -11.60
N GLU A 10 -11.55 8.82 -12.35
CA GLU A 10 -10.21 9.13 -12.86
C GLU A 10 -9.23 9.41 -11.71
N HIS A 11 -9.64 10.19 -10.70
CA HIS A 11 -8.83 10.42 -9.50
C HIS A 11 -8.58 9.12 -8.71
N VAL A 12 -9.60 8.30 -8.48
CA VAL A 12 -9.41 7.00 -7.80
C VAL A 12 -8.47 6.09 -8.60
N SER A 13 -8.57 6.10 -9.93
CA SER A 13 -7.67 5.34 -10.79
C SER A 13 -6.23 5.84 -10.73
N ALA A 14 -6.02 7.15 -10.66
CA ALA A 14 -4.70 7.76 -10.54
C ALA A 14 -4.06 7.42 -9.19
N ALA A 15 -4.77 7.63 -8.08
CA ALA A 15 -4.29 7.31 -6.74
C ALA A 15 -3.95 5.81 -6.59
N ARG A 16 -4.74 4.94 -7.23
CA ARG A 16 -4.42 3.49 -7.26
C ARG A 16 -3.13 3.20 -8.03
N ALA A 17 -2.85 3.93 -9.10
CA ALA A 17 -1.61 3.77 -9.86
C ALA A 17 -0.40 4.22 -9.02
N GLU A 18 -0.50 5.37 -8.37
CA GLU A 18 0.53 5.92 -7.45
C GLU A 18 0.81 4.96 -6.30
N LEU A 19 -0.23 4.42 -5.66
CA LEU A 19 -0.11 3.38 -4.64
C LEU A 19 0.65 2.13 -5.17
N GLY A 20 0.40 1.74 -6.42
CA GLY A 20 1.13 0.68 -7.11
C GLY A 20 2.62 0.98 -7.28
N ASP A 21 2.95 2.22 -7.67
CA ASP A 21 4.32 2.68 -7.85
C ASP A 21 5.08 2.75 -6.52
N SER A 22 4.45 3.23 -5.45
CA SER A 22 5.04 3.27 -4.11
C SER A 22 5.29 1.87 -3.53
N MET A 23 4.36 0.91 -3.76
CA MET A 23 4.62 -0.48 -3.39
C MET A 23 5.82 -1.05 -4.16
N ARG A 24 5.97 -0.73 -5.46
CA ARG A 24 7.11 -1.18 -6.26
C ARG A 24 8.41 -0.56 -5.78
N ALA A 25 8.42 0.73 -5.45
CA ALA A 25 9.57 1.40 -4.88
C ALA A 25 10.01 0.75 -3.55
N LEU A 26 9.05 0.33 -2.72
CA LEU A 26 9.35 -0.40 -1.48
C LEU A 26 9.97 -1.77 -1.77
N GLN A 27 9.42 -2.54 -2.72
CA GLN A 27 10.01 -3.81 -3.16
C GLN A 27 11.44 -3.65 -3.63
N ASP A 28 11.70 -2.69 -4.51
CA ASP A 28 13.03 -2.40 -5.05
C ASP A 28 14.01 -1.99 -3.95
N ALA A 29 13.56 -1.19 -2.97
CA ALA A 29 14.36 -0.81 -1.82
C ALA A 29 14.69 -2.01 -0.92
N LEU A 30 13.74 -2.91 -0.70
CA LEU A 30 13.93 -4.13 0.10
C LEU A 30 14.86 -5.13 -0.60
N ALA A 31 14.84 -5.21 -1.93
CA ALA A 31 15.71 -6.10 -2.70
C ALA A 31 17.21 -5.78 -2.55
N LEU A 32 17.55 -4.55 -2.16
CA LEU A 32 18.94 -4.15 -1.90
C LEU A 32 19.55 -4.95 -0.73
N PRO A 33 20.86 -5.23 -0.76
CA PRO A 33 21.55 -5.88 0.34
C PRO A 33 21.42 -5.11 1.66
N LEU A 34 21.09 -5.84 2.74
CA LEU A 34 21.08 -5.30 4.09
C LEU A 34 22.49 -4.79 4.46
N GLY A 35 22.54 -3.63 5.12
CA GLY A 35 23.79 -3.02 5.56
C GLY A 35 24.47 -2.11 4.54
N LEU A 36 23.93 -1.96 3.32
CA LEU A 36 24.35 -0.88 2.43
C LEU A 36 24.03 0.48 3.08
N PRO A 37 24.94 1.48 3.02
CA PRO A 37 24.69 2.80 3.61
C PRO A 37 23.43 3.52 3.10
N VAL A 38 22.94 3.13 1.91
CA VAL A 38 21.74 3.69 1.28
C VAL A 38 20.46 2.93 1.63
N TRP A 39 20.56 1.69 2.13
CA TRP A 39 19.41 0.80 2.32
C TRP A 39 18.35 1.43 3.22
N GLY A 40 18.75 1.85 4.43
CA GLY A 40 17.82 2.44 5.40
C GLY A 40 17.13 3.70 4.86
N ARG A 41 17.86 4.57 4.16
CA ARG A 41 17.29 5.79 3.57
C ARG A 41 16.28 5.48 2.46
N ARG A 42 16.58 4.51 1.59
CA ARG A 42 15.68 4.11 0.50
C ARG A 42 14.41 3.45 1.01
N VAL A 43 14.53 2.55 1.99
CA VAL A 43 13.34 1.91 2.56
C VAL A 43 12.48 2.92 3.31
N ARG A 44 13.09 3.83 4.09
CA ARG A 44 12.34 4.92 4.75
C ARG A 44 11.60 5.81 3.76
N ALA A 45 12.28 6.23 2.69
CA ALA A 45 11.67 7.07 1.65
C ALA A 45 10.49 6.35 1.00
N ALA A 46 10.69 5.13 0.51
CA ALA A 46 9.62 4.34 -0.12
C ALA A 46 8.44 4.08 0.82
N LEU A 47 8.70 3.85 2.11
CA LEU A 47 7.64 3.64 3.11
C LEU A 47 6.89 4.93 3.45
N THR A 48 7.56 6.08 3.35
CA THR A 48 6.93 7.40 3.51
C THR A 48 5.97 7.69 2.37
N GLU A 49 6.40 7.45 1.12
CA GLU A 49 5.52 7.60 -0.06
C GLU A 49 4.36 6.60 0.00
N LEU A 50 4.62 5.34 0.34
CA LEU A 50 3.55 4.34 0.52
C LEU A 50 2.52 4.78 1.59
N ALA A 51 2.97 5.34 2.71
CA ALA A 51 2.07 5.86 3.75
C ALA A 51 1.24 7.06 3.26
N HIS A 52 1.81 7.90 2.38
CA HIS A 52 1.12 9.02 1.80
C HIS A 52 0.04 8.55 0.81
N ASP A 53 0.44 7.78 -0.21
CA ASP A 53 -0.45 7.32 -1.28
C ASP A 53 -1.58 6.42 -0.75
N LEU A 54 -1.30 5.62 0.28
CA LEU A 54 -2.32 4.80 0.93
C LEU A 54 -3.39 5.66 1.60
N ARG A 55 -2.99 6.74 2.30
CA ARG A 55 -3.97 7.65 2.93
C ARG A 55 -4.78 8.42 1.89
N GLU A 56 -4.15 8.86 0.81
CA GLU A 56 -4.87 9.51 -0.30
C GLU A 56 -5.89 8.55 -0.94
N HIS A 57 -5.48 7.30 -1.19
CA HIS A 57 -6.37 6.26 -1.68
C HIS A 57 -7.57 6.01 -0.76
N VAL A 58 -7.33 5.89 0.55
CA VAL A 58 -8.36 5.72 1.58
C VAL A 58 -9.31 6.92 1.59
N GLU A 59 -8.80 8.15 1.57
CA GLU A 59 -9.63 9.36 1.56
C GLU A 59 -10.55 9.41 0.32
N LEU A 60 -10.02 9.13 -0.87
CA LEU A 60 -10.80 9.14 -2.12
C LEU A 60 -11.86 8.03 -2.18
N THR A 61 -11.62 6.90 -1.52
CA THR A 61 -12.52 5.74 -1.57
C THR A 61 -13.55 5.73 -0.44
N GLU A 62 -13.18 6.20 0.75
CA GLU A 62 -13.97 6.03 1.98
C GLU A 62 -14.60 7.32 2.53
N SER A 63 -14.18 8.50 2.09
CA SER A 63 -14.75 9.77 2.56
C SER A 63 -16.28 9.82 2.36
N PRO A 64 -17.00 10.68 3.10
CA PRO A 64 -18.42 10.92 2.83
C PRO A 64 -18.63 11.38 1.38
N GLY A 65 -19.32 10.58 0.57
CA GLY A 65 -19.47 10.83 -0.87
C GLY A 65 -18.32 10.28 -1.73
N GLY A 66 -17.38 9.54 -1.13
CA GLY A 66 -16.35 8.77 -1.81
C GLY A 66 -16.90 7.53 -2.50
N LEU A 67 -16.01 6.80 -3.20
CA LEU A 67 -16.41 5.71 -4.10
C LEU A 67 -17.26 4.62 -3.42
N TYR A 68 -16.93 4.25 -2.19
CA TYR A 68 -17.64 3.17 -1.48
C TYR A 68 -19.04 3.58 -1.02
N ALA A 69 -19.26 4.85 -0.68
CA ALA A 69 -20.60 5.35 -0.38
C ALA A 69 -21.52 5.25 -1.61
N ASP A 70 -21.00 5.62 -2.78
CA ASP A 70 -21.72 5.52 -4.05
C ASP A 70 -22.00 4.06 -4.46
N ILE A 71 -21.02 3.17 -4.30
CA ILE A 71 -21.20 1.73 -4.56
C ILE A 71 -22.26 1.13 -3.63
N GLY A 72 -22.26 1.49 -2.34
CA GLY A 72 -23.27 1.04 -1.39
C GLY A 72 -24.69 1.43 -1.80
N ALA A 73 -24.86 2.65 -2.34
CA ALA A 73 -26.16 3.15 -2.79
C ALA A 73 -26.61 2.54 -4.14
N THR A 74 -25.68 2.27 -5.06
CA THR A 74 -26.00 1.95 -6.47
C THR A 74 -25.79 0.47 -6.83
N ALA A 75 -24.98 -0.27 -6.08
CA ALA A 75 -24.66 -1.67 -6.34
C ALA A 75 -24.56 -2.51 -5.05
N PRO A 76 -25.68 -2.74 -4.32
CA PRO A 76 -25.67 -3.45 -3.03
C PRO A 76 -25.04 -4.84 -3.04
N ARG A 77 -25.04 -5.52 -4.20
CA ARG A 77 -24.38 -6.82 -4.39
C ARG A 77 -22.86 -6.80 -4.14
N LEU A 78 -22.25 -5.61 -4.13
CA LEU A 78 -20.81 -5.42 -3.89
C LEU A 78 -20.50 -5.09 -2.42
N ALA A 79 -21.51 -4.95 -1.56
CA ALA A 79 -21.34 -4.48 -0.18
C ALA A 79 -20.35 -5.34 0.63
N SER A 80 -20.44 -6.68 0.54
CA SER A 80 -19.50 -7.56 1.24
C SER A 80 -18.06 -7.43 0.77
N GLY A 81 -17.84 -7.08 -0.50
CA GLY A 81 -16.52 -6.78 -1.04
C GLY A 81 -15.99 -5.44 -0.52
N VAL A 82 -16.85 -4.43 -0.42
CA VAL A 82 -16.52 -3.13 0.18
C VAL A 82 -16.16 -3.30 1.65
N ASP A 83 -16.95 -4.05 2.44
CA ASP A 83 -16.67 -4.30 3.85
C ASP A 83 -15.29 -4.96 4.07
N ALA A 84 -14.92 -5.90 3.20
CA ALA A 84 -13.60 -6.52 3.23
C ALA A 84 -12.48 -5.52 2.90
N GLN A 85 -12.67 -4.65 1.90
CA GLN A 85 -11.69 -3.61 1.55
C GLN A 85 -11.50 -2.60 2.69
N LEU A 86 -12.58 -2.17 3.34
CA LEU A 86 -12.51 -1.28 4.51
C LEU A 86 -11.68 -1.90 5.64
N ALA A 87 -11.89 -3.19 5.94
CA ALA A 87 -11.13 -3.89 6.95
C ALA A 87 -9.63 -4.02 6.58
N ASP A 88 -9.35 -4.28 5.30
CA ASP A 88 -7.97 -4.35 4.78
C ASP A 88 -7.29 -2.98 4.85
N HIS A 89 -7.98 -1.90 4.49
CA HIS A 89 -7.45 -0.54 4.54
C HIS A 89 -7.04 -0.12 5.95
N VAL A 90 -7.89 -0.37 6.96
CA VAL A 90 -7.55 -0.14 8.37
C VAL A 90 -6.26 -0.86 8.75
N PHE A 91 -6.16 -2.16 8.41
CA PHE A 91 -4.96 -2.92 8.68
C PHE A 91 -3.71 -2.33 7.99
N PHE A 92 -3.81 -2.01 6.70
CA PHE A 92 -2.66 -1.51 5.95
C PHE A 92 -2.20 -0.14 6.43
N VAL A 93 -3.11 0.76 6.76
CA VAL A 93 -2.78 2.07 7.32
C VAL A 93 -2.05 1.90 8.65
N ASP A 94 -2.62 1.15 9.58
CA ASP A 94 -2.02 0.92 10.90
C ASP A 94 -0.63 0.28 10.79
N GLU A 95 -0.48 -0.74 9.92
CA GLU A 95 0.76 -1.49 9.80
C GLU A 95 1.86 -0.69 9.08
N VAL A 96 1.52 0.06 8.03
CA VAL A 96 2.48 0.93 7.33
C VAL A 96 2.96 2.04 8.27
N GLU A 97 2.06 2.66 9.02
CA GLU A 97 2.41 3.71 9.98
C GLU A 97 3.27 3.17 11.12
N ARG A 98 2.94 1.99 11.67
CA ARG A 98 3.77 1.31 12.69
C ARG A 98 5.19 1.08 12.18
N LEU A 99 5.34 0.48 10.99
CA LEU A 99 6.64 0.17 10.41
C LEU A 99 7.44 1.44 10.08
N LEU A 100 6.77 2.51 9.65
CA LEU A 100 7.43 3.79 9.41
C LEU A 100 7.93 4.40 10.72
N GLN A 101 7.10 4.38 11.76
CA GLN A 101 7.46 4.90 13.08
C GLN A 101 8.66 4.16 13.67
N GLU A 102 8.70 2.82 13.59
CA GLU A 102 9.86 2.03 14.05
C GLU A 102 11.16 2.45 13.37
N ARG A 103 11.12 2.82 12.09
CA ARG A 103 12.30 3.35 11.39
C ARG A 103 12.69 4.72 11.88
N ASP A 104 11.72 5.59 12.09
CA ASP A 104 11.95 6.96 12.56
C ASP A 104 12.50 6.98 13.99
N ASP A 105 12.08 6.03 14.83
CA ASP A 105 12.61 5.82 16.18
C ASP A 105 14.05 5.27 16.19
N GLY A 106 14.49 4.69 15.07
CA GLY A 106 15.85 4.19 14.88
C GLY A 106 15.98 2.71 15.23
N ILE A 107 16.04 1.87 14.19
CA ILE A 107 16.16 0.42 14.35
C ILE A 107 17.63 0.01 14.60
N PRO A 108 17.94 -0.71 15.69
CA PRO A 108 19.27 -1.26 15.92
C PRO A 108 19.70 -2.21 14.80
N ARG A 109 21.01 -2.32 14.53
CA ARG A 109 21.55 -3.17 13.46
C ARG A 109 21.03 -4.62 13.52
N ALA A 110 20.87 -5.17 14.71
CA ALA A 110 20.37 -6.54 14.92
C ALA A 110 18.88 -6.70 14.52
N GLY A 111 18.08 -5.63 14.55
CA GLY A 111 16.65 -5.64 14.21
C GLY A 111 16.34 -5.38 12.73
N LEU A 112 17.34 -4.96 11.93
CA LEU A 112 17.12 -4.63 10.51
C LEU A 112 16.62 -5.82 9.67
N GLY A 113 17.02 -7.04 10.05
CA GLY A 113 16.56 -8.27 9.40
C GLY A 113 15.08 -8.52 9.63
N GLN A 114 14.65 -8.52 10.90
CA GLN A 114 13.25 -8.69 11.27
C GLN A 114 12.37 -7.61 10.63
N HIS A 115 12.78 -6.35 10.70
CA HIS A 115 11.98 -5.27 10.12
C HIS A 115 11.89 -5.36 8.58
N ARG A 116 12.91 -5.91 7.89
CA ARG A 116 12.81 -6.25 6.46
C ARG A 116 11.80 -7.37 6.22
N GLU A 117 11.76 -8.38 7.08
CA GLU A 117 10.81 -9.49 6.98
C GLU A 117 9.38 -9.01 7.17
N GLU A 118 9.11 -8.14 8.14
CA GLU A 118 7.80 -7.53 8.36
C GLU A 118 7.34 -6.67 7.17
N LEU A 119 8.22 -5.81 6.64
CA LEU A 119 7.96 -5.04 5.41
C LEU A 119 7.76 -5.94 4.19
N THR A 120 8.45 -7.08 4.13
CA THR A 120 8.25 -8.05 3.07
C THR A 120 6.88 -8.69 3.24
N ALA A 121 6.51 -9.15 4.44
CA ALA A 121 5.23 -9.77 4.73
C ALA A 121 4.03 -8.85 4.41
N LEU A 122 4.17 -7.54 4.65
CA LEU A 122 3.20 -6.52 4.23
C LEU A 122 2.88 -6.63 2.73
N LEU A 123 3.88 -6.81 1.88
CA LEU A 123 3.74 -6.89 0.41
C LEU A 123 3.08 -8.19 -0.09
N TRP A 124 3.02 -9.23 0.75
CA TRP A 124 2.47 -10.55 0.38
C TRP A 124 1.17 -10.90 1.12
N ARG A 125 0.67 -10.00 1.97
CA ARG A 125 -0.63 -10.20 2.62
C ARG A 125 -1.72 -10.13 1.55
N GLY A 126 -2.36 -11.27 1.29
CA GLY A 126 -3.29 -11.47 0.17
C GLY A 126 -3.15 -12.82 -0.54
N GLY A 127 -2.17 -13.65 -0.17
CA GLY A 127 -2.12 -15.07 -0.59
C GLY A 127 -1.48 -15.35 -1.95
N GLY A 128 -0.69 -14.42 -2.49
CA GLY A 128 0.06 -14.64 -3.73
C GLY A 128 0.97 -13.47 -4.10
N PRO A 129 1.82 -13.64 -5.13
CA PRO A 129 2.55 -12.53 -5.72
C PRO A 129 1.59 -11.44 -6.17
N PRO A 130 1.93 -10.16 -5.94
CA PRO A 130 1.13 -9.06 -6.46
C PRO A 130 0.92 -9.23 -7.96
N ALA A 131 -0.28 -8.93 -8.46
CA ALA A 131 -0.64 -9.08 -9.89
C ALA A 131 0.25 -8.28 -10.87
N TRP A 132 1.14 -7.43 -10.35
CA TRP A 132 2.11 -6.59 -11.07
C TRP A 132 3.56 -7.10 -10.99
N VAL A 133 3.81 -8.18 -10.24
CA VAL A 133 5.04 -8.97 -10.37
C VAL A 133 4.85 -9.83 -11.62
N GLY A 134 5.50 -9.44 -12.71
CA GLY A 134 5.58 -10.25 -13.93
C GLY A 134 6.09 -11.67 -13.62
N PRO A 135 5.85 -12.65 -14.50
CA PRO A 135 5.94 -14.09 -14.20
C PRO A 135 7.33 -14.64 -13.84
N ASP A 136 8.33 -13.81 -13.53
CA ASP A 136 9.72 -14.22 -13.49
C ASP A 136 10.40 -13.91 -12.14
N LEU A 137 10.03 -14.65 -11.09
CA LEU A 137 10.88 -14.89 -9.92
C LEU A 137 10.66 -16.31 -9.37
N ARG A 138 10.58 -17.30 -10.27
CA ARG A 138 10.71 -18.73 -9.95
C ARG A 138 11.94 -19.28 -10.67
N GLY A 139 13.13 -18.84 -10.28
CA GLY A 139 14.33 -19.33 -10.95
C GLY A 139 15.63 -18.67 -10.55
N LEU A 140 15.95 -18.58 -9.26
CA LEU A 140 17.31 -18.59 -8.72
C LEU A 140 17.33 -19.25 -7.35
#